data_AF-A0A9N9KIT8-F1
#
_entry.id   AF-A0A9N9KIT8-F1
#
_cell.length_a   1.000
_cell.length_b   1.000
_cell.length_c   1.000
_cell.angle_alpha   90.00
_cell.angle_beta   90.00
_cell.angle_gamma   90.00
#
_symmetry.space_group_name_H-M   'P 1'
#
loop_
_entity.id
_entity.type
_entity.pdbx_description
1 polymer ?
#
loop_
_entity_poly.entity_id
_entity_poly.type
_entity_poly.pdbx_seq_one_letter_code
_entity_poly.pdbx_strand_id
1 'polypeptide(L)' 'GKALAEALCKNNTLTNLNLQHNNLGESAGKALAEALCENTTLTNLNLQYNSL' A
#
# COMPACT_ATOMS: atom_id res chain seq x y z
N GLY A 1 -6.16 5.31 2.89
CA GLY A 1 -5.94 5.00 1.47
C GLY A 1 -5.01 6.00 0.81
N LYS A 2 -5.55 7.11 0.31
CA LYS A 2 -4.81 8.07 -0.53
C LYS A 2 -3.49 8.59 0.06
N ALA A 3 -3.49 9.11 1.28
CA ALA A 3 -2.26 9.63 1.91
C ALA A 3 -1.19 8.53 2.12
N LEU A 4 -1.61 7.29 2.40
CA LEU A 4 -0.70 6.16 2.52
C LEU A 4 -0.09 5.79 1.17
N ALA A 5 -0.90 5.79 0.11
CA ALA A 5 -0.44 5.58 -1.26
C ALA A 5 0.56 6.65 -1.70
N GLU A 6 0.29 7.93 -1.44
CA GLU A 6 1.21 9.03 -1.74
C GLU A 6 2.53 8.90 -0.98
N ALA A 7 2.46 8.52 0.30
CA ALA A 7 3.66 8.27 1.11
C ALA A 7 4.46 7.07 0.56
N LEU A 8 3.77 6.00 0.16
CA LEU A 8 4.40 4.82 -0.40
C LEU A 8 5.08 5.12 -1.74
N CYS A 9 4.44 5.86 -2.63
CA CYS A 9 5.01 6.27 -3.93
C CYS A 9 6.35 7.03 -3.75
N LYS A 10 6.46 7.87 -2.72
CA LYS A 10 7.68 8.65 -2.43
C LYS A 10 8.72 7.90 -1.61
N ASN A 11 8.35 6.78 -1.00
CA ASN A 11 9.24 6.03 -0.13
C ASN A 11 10.12 5.08 -0.94
N ASN A 12 11.43 5.29 -0.90
CA ASN A 12 12.44 4.51 -1.62
C ASN A 12 13.37 3.73 -0.67
N THR A 13 12.95 3.48 0.57
CA THR A 13 13.74 2.74 1.57
C THR A 13 12.96 1.58 2.18
N LEU A 14 11.63 1.67 2.22
CA LEU A 14 10.79 0.65 2.81
C LEU A 14 10.73 -0.56 1.89
N THR A 15 11.14 -1.71 2.42
CA THR A 15 11.14 -3.00 1.72
C THR A 15 9.99 -3.91 2.15
N ASN A 16 9.41 -3.66 3.34
CA ASN A 16 8.37 -4.49 3.94
C ASN A 16 7.29 -3.60 4.54
N LEU A 17 6.03 -3.88 4.23
CA LEU A 17 4.87 -3.17 4.78
C LEU A 17 3.76 -4.16 5.14
N ASN A 18 3.32 -4.14 6.40
CA ASN A 18 2.21 -4.95 6.86
C ASN A 18 1.02 -4.06 7.22
N LEU A 19 -0.08 -4.24 6.49
CA LEU A 19 -1.34 -3.52 6.69
C LEU A 19 -2.48 -4.48 6.99
N GLN A 20 -2.21 -5.72 7.39
CA GLN A 20 -3.27 -6.69 7.69
C GLN A 20 -4.31 -6.14 8.70
N HIS A 21 -5.58 -6.47 8.53
CA HIS A 21 -6.67 -6.11 9.45
C HIS A 21 -6.90 -4.59 9.66
N ASN A 22 -6.75 -3.76 8.62
CA ASN A 22 -6.97 -2.30 8.70
C ASN A 22 -8.22 -1.78 7.99
N ASN A 23 -9.11 -2.66 7.50
CA ASN A 23 -10.37 -2.31 6.84
C ASN A 23 -10.23 -1.17 5.80
N LEU A 24 -9.20 -1.27 4.97
CA LEU A 24 -8.80 -0.22 4.02
C LEU A 24 -9.91 0.12 3.01
N GLY A 25 -10.68 -0.87 2.57
CA GLY A 25 -11.74 -0.69 1.57
C GLY A 25 -11.21 -0.60 0.13
N GLU A 26 -12.09 -0.88 -0.85
CA GLU A 26 -11.75 -0.85 -2.28
C GLU A 26 -11.10 0.47 -2.74
N SER A 27 -11.55 1.61 -2.19
CA SER A 27 -11.02 2.93 -2.57
C SER A 27 -9.56 3.12 -2.17
N ALA A 28 -9.17 2.60 -1.01
CA ALA A 28 -7.78 2.55 -0.60
C ALA A 28 -6.99 1.51 -1.38
N GLY A 29 -7.61 0.37 -1.73
CA GLY A 29 -7.02 -0.65 -2.59
C GLY A 29 -6.58 -0.11 -3.94
N LYS A 30 -7.45 0.64 -4.63
CA LYS A 30 -7.13 1.31 -5.91
C LYS A 30 -5.97 2.29 -5.77
N ALA A 31 -6.00 3.14 -4.73
CA ALA A 31 -4.92 4.09 -4.49
C ALA A 31 -3.58 3.39 -4.20
N LEU A 32 -3.59 2.30 -3.42
CA LEU A 32 -2.39 1.51 -3.16
C LEU A 32 -1.87 0.84 -4.43
N ALA A 33 -2.74 0.32 -5.30
CA ALA A 33 -2.35 -0.27 -6.57
C ALA A 33 -1.62 0.74 -7.47
N GLU A 34 -2.12 1.96 -7.58
CA GLU A 34 -1.45 3.05 -8.32
C GLU A 34 -0.07 3.37 -7.74
N ALA A 35 0.05 3.47 -6.41
CA ALA A 35 1.34 3.75 -5.77
C ALA A 35 2.36 2.60 -5.93
N LEU A 36 1.89 1.35 -5.96
CA LEU A 36 2.74 0.17 -6.14
C LEU A 36 3.30 0.04 -7.56
N CYS A 37 2.65 0.61 -8.57
CA CYS A 37 3.21 0.68 -9.92
C CYS A 37 4.48 1.55 -9.98
N GLU A 38 4.58 2.56 -9.11
CA GLU A 38 5.71 3.50 -9.05
C GLU A 38 6.75 3.11 -8.00
N ASN A 39 6.35 2.44 -6.91
CA ASN A 39 7.27 2.04 -5.85
C ASN A 39 8.13 0.85 -6.29
N THR A 40 9.44 1.04 -6.34
CA THR A 40 10.41 0.03 -6.79
C THR A 40 11.18 -0.65 -5.65
N THR A 41 10.95 -0.24 -4.40
CA THR A 41 11.74 -0.71 -3.24
C THR A 41 10.98 -1.66 -2.34
N LEU A 42 9.65 -1.59 -2.34
CA LEU A 42 8.79 -2.47 -1.56
C LEU A 42 8.80 -3.87 -2.17
N THR A 43 9.33 -4.82 -1.41
CA THR A 43 9.43 -6.23 -1.82
C THR A 43 8.33 -7.09 -1.21
N ASN A 44 7.82 -6.72 -0.04
CA ASN A 44 6.82 -7.49 0.69
C ASN A 44 5.69 -6.56 1.17
N LEU A 45 4.46 -6.94 0.84
CA LEU A 45 3.25 -6.24 1.24
C LEU A 45 2.20 -7.24 1.76
N ASN A 46 1.77 -7.10 3.01
CA ASN A 46 0.65 -7.86 3.55
C ASN A 46 -0.61 -7.00 3.62
N LEU A 47 -1.64 -7.39 2.86
CA LEU A 47 -2.95 -6.75 2.78
C LEU A 47 -4.10 -7.66 3.24
N GLN A 48 -3.82 -8.77 3.91
CA GLN A 48 -4.86 -9.71 4.36
C GLN A 48 -5.91 -9.00 5.23
N TYR A 49 -7.18 -9.40 5.08
CA TYR A 49 -8.30 -8.90 5.89
C TYR A 49 -8.48 -7.37 5.84
N ASN A 50 -8.48 -6.77 4.65
CA ASN A 50 -8.64 -5.33 4.46
C ASN A 50 -9.89 -4.89 3.68
N SER A 51 -10.81 -5.81 3.39
CA SER A 51 -12.05 -5.49 2.65
C SER A 51 -11.76 -4.76 1.33
N LEU A 52 -10.74 -5.23 0.58
CA LEU A 52 -10.20 -4.60 -0.64
C LEU A 52 -10.91 -5.02 -1.91
#